data_AF-A0A2A5DCN7-F1
#
_entry.id   AF-A0A2A5DCN7-F1
#
_cell.length_a   1.000
_cell.length_b   1.000
_cell.length_c   1.000
_cell.angle_alpha   90.00
_cell.angle_beta   90.00
_cell.angle_gamma   90.00
#
_symmetry.space_group_name_H-M   'P 1'
#
loop_
_entity.id
_entity.type
_entity.pdbx_description
1 polymer ?
#
loop_
_entity_poly.entity_id
_entity_poly.type
_entity_poly.pdbx_seq_one_letter_code
_entity_poly.pdbx_strand_id
1 'polypeptide(L)'
;MIKIIKLVLFFMVLLICTSIADEDSSKAIWKKDVAKESLFSGPVKGSLNGNKIELDHAVYEDSKLTLYKKEGRHIRFSVNINLFGSDVWQEDQVIANKTFVVRLTDKKTVASSGFFFTNKDHTANGHSYFKGFSMKLVFGKDTNGKIPGKIYITFPDKKKSFIAGSFIVQREYITYSIKDKK
;
A
#
# COMPACT_ATOMS: atom_id res chain seq x y z
N MET A 1 -9.34 -7.30 -73.67
CA MET A 1 -7.93 -7.75 -73.72
C MET A 1 -7.16 -7.09 -72.60
N ILE A 2 -6.31 -7.89 -71.96
CA ILE A 2 -5.44 -7.66 -70.81
C ILE A 2 -4.42 -6.51 -71.06
N LYS A 3 -4.16 -5.69 -70.03
CA LYS A 3 -2.82 -5.34 -69.45
C LYS A 3 -2.95 -4.15 -68.46
N ILE A 4 -2.86 -4.37 -67.14
CA ILE A 4 -1.67 -4.49 -66.28
C ILE A 4 -1.34 -3.17 -65.52
N ILE A 5 -1.57 -3.21 -64.20
CA ILE A 5 -0.67 -2.84 -63.09
C ILE A 5 -0.13 -1.39 -63.01
N LYS A 6 -0.58 -0.67 -61.99
CA LYS A 6 0.23 0.09 -61.00
C LYS A 6 -0.65 0.29 -59.75
N LEU A 7 -0.56 -0.61 -58.77
CA LEU A 7 0.24 -0.42 -57.56
C LEU A 7 -0.20 0.84 -56.77
N VAL A 8 -1.35 0.76 -56.11
CA VAL A 8 -1.65 1.58 -54.94
C VAL A 8 -1.68 0.64 -53.75
N LEU A 9 -0.47 0.39 -53.26
CA LEU A 9 -0.17 -0.29 -52.03
C LEU A 9 -0.13 0.81 -50.95
N PHE A 10 -1.15 0.93 -50.10
CA PHE A 10 -1.02 1.39 -48.72
C PHE A 10 -2.38 1.43 -48.01
N PHE A 11 -2.35 1.22 -46.69
CA PHE A 11 -3.48 1.19 -45.75
C PHE A 11 -4.30 -0.11 -45.67
N MET A 12 -3.61 -1.21 -45.39
CA MET A 12 -4.16 -2.24 -44.49
C MET A 12 -3.89 -1.76 -43.06
N VAL A 13 -4.89 -1.16 -42.40
CA VAL A 13 -4.83 -0.85 -40.96
C VAL A 13 -5.00 -2.15 -40.21
N LEU A 14 -3.88 -2.78 -39.89
CA LEU A 14 -3.80 -3.92 -38.99
C LEU A 14 -3.94 -3.40 -37.56
N LEU A 15 -5.14 -3.50 -37.00
CA LEU A 15 -5.40 -3.20 -35.59
C LEU A 15 -4.84 -4.36 -34.74
N ILE A 16 -3.53 -4.35 -34.49
CA ILE A 16 -2.93 -5.24 -33.49
C ILE A 16 -3.21 -4.60 -32.11
N CYS A 17 -4.28 -5.05 -31.45
CA CYS A 17 -4.39 -4.92 -29.99
C CYS A 17 -3.25 -5.73 -29.36
N THR A 18 -2.14 -5.06 -29.06
CA THR A 18 -1.07 -5.61 -28.22
C THR A 18 -1.55 -5.54 -26.77
N SER A 19 -2.26 -6.57 -26.31
CA SER A 19 -2.40 -6.82 -24.87
C SER A 19 -1.10 -7.45 -24.38
N ILE A 20 -0.06 -6.63 -24.15
CA ILE A 20 1.18 -7.05 -23.52
C ILE A 20 1.41 -6.23 -22.25
N ALA A 21 1.64 -6.99 -21.17
CA ALA A 21 2.29 -6.62 -19.91
C ALA A 21 1.44 -5.93 -18.82
N ASP A 22 0.60 -6.71 -18.14
CA ASP A 22 0.19 -6.40 -16.76
C ASP A 22 0.83 -7.35 -15.71
N GLU A 23 1.62 -8.34 -16.16
CA GLU A 23 2.22 -9.36 -15.28
C GLU A 23 3.67 -9.02 -14.88
N ASP A 24 4.45 -8.38 -15.77
CA ASP A 24 5.88 -8.13 -15.54
C ASP A 24 6.18 -6.86 -14.73
N SER A 25 5.25 -5.90 -14.73
CA SER A 25 5.34 -4.67 -13.91
C SER A 25 5.33 -5.00 -12.41
N SER A 26 4.55 -6.01 -12.00
CA SER A 26 4.45 -6.45 -10.60
C SER A 26 5.77 -7.05 -10.07
N LYS A 27 6.50 -7.77 -10.92
CA LYS A 27 7.78 -8.43 -10.59
C LYS A 27 8.93 -7.43 -10.51
N ALA A 28 8.90 -6.39 -11.35
CA ALA A 28 9.89 -5.32 -11.38
C ALA A 28 9.78 -4.36 -10.19
N ILE A 29 8.62 -4.28 -9.53
CA ILE A 29 8.41 -3.40 -8.36
C ILE A 29 8.99 -4.04 -7.10
N TRP A 30 8.63 -5.29 -6.79
CA TRP A 30 8.85 -5.97 -5.49
C TRP A 30 10.30 -6.02 -4.95
N LYS A 31 11.33 -5.82 -5.77
CA LYS A 31 12.74 -5.87 -5.35
C LYS A 31 13.49 -4.53 -5.41
N LYS A 32 12.80 -3.42 -5.66
CA LYS A 32 13.42 -2.11 -5.75
C LYS A 32 13.86 -1.58 -4.38
N ASP A 33 14.97 -0.84 -4.36
CA ASP A 33 15.46 -0.16 -3.16
C ASP A 33 14.42 0.88 -2.72
N VAL A 34 13.61 0.52 -1.74
CA VAL A 34 12.51 1.34 -1.21
C VAL A 34 12.95 2.75 -0.82
N ALA A 35 14.21 2.96 -0.44
CA ALA A 35 14.70 4.27 -0.05
C ALA A 35 14.79 5.24 -1.23
N LYS A 36 15.11 4.74 -2.43
CA LYS A 36 15.38 5.54 -3.64
C LYS A 36 14.16 5.73 -4.53
N GLU A 37 13.09 4.97 -4.32
CA GLU A 37 11.90 5.08 -5.15
C GLU A 37 11.10 6.36 -4.88
N SER A 38 10.60 6.94 -5.97
CA SER A 38 9.52 7.92 -5.93
C SER A 38 8.25 7.21 -5.47
N LEU A 39 7.64 7.73 -4.40
CA LEU A 39 6.42 7.13 -3.89
C LEU A 39 5.27 7.35 -4.88
N PHE A 40 4.63 6.24 -5.25
CA PHE A 40 3.53 6.20 -6.20
C PHE A 40 2.40 7.17 -5.81
N SER A 41 1.90 7.92 -6.80
CA SER A 41 0.69 8.73 -6.69
C SER A 41 -0.54 7.91 -7.08
N GLY A 42 -1.62 8.04 -6.33
CA GLY A 42 -2.88 7.29 -6.56
C GLY A 42 -3.28 6.44 -5.35
N PRO A 43 -4.44 5.76 -5.40
CA PRO A 43 -4.93 4.93 -4.30
C PRO A 43 -3.95 3.80 -3.97
N VAL A 44 -3.98 3.31 -2.72
CA VAL A 44 -3.13 2.20 -2.30
C VAL A 44 -3.56 0.92 -3.01
N LYS A 45 -2.67 0.38 -3.85
CA LYS A 45 -2.89 -0.82 -4.66
C LYS A 45 -1.75 -1.80 -4.52
N GLY A 46 -1.98 -3.05 -4.87
CA GLY A 46 -0.91 -4.03 -4.93
C GLY A 46 -1.41 -5.47 -5.03
N SER A 47 -0.60 -6.37 -4.51
CA SER A 47 -0.88 -7.79 -4.46
C SER A 47 -0.61 -8.33 -3.05
N LEU A 48 -1.56 -9.02 -2.44
CA LEU A 48 -1.38 -9.72 -1.17
C LEU A 48 -1.67 -11.20 -1.34
N ASN A 49 -0.66 -12.03 -1.09
CA ASN A 49 -0.70 -13.48 -1.27
C ASN A 49 -1.23 -13.88 -2.66
N GLY A 50 -0.88 -13.11 -3.70
CA GLY A 50 -1.33 -13.33 -5.08
C GLY A 50 -2.70 -12.71 -5.44
N ASN A 51 -3.40 -12.09 -4.50
CA ASN A 51 -4.66 -11.38 -4.78
C ASN A 51 -4.39 -9.92 -5.11
N LYS A 52 -4.91 -9.44 -6.26
CA LYS A 52 -4.93 -8.00 -6.56
C LYS A 52 -5.82 -7.29 -5.54
N ILE A 53 -5.33 -6.18 -4.99
CA ILE A 53 -6.05 -5.41 -3.97
C ILE A 53 -6.00 -3.91 -4.23
N GLU A 54 -7.00 -3.21 -3.72
CA GLU A 54 -7.08 -1.77 -3.59
C GLU A 54 -7.62 -1.44 -2.19
N LEU A 55 -6.87 -0.67 -1.41
CA LEU A 55 -7.21 -0.27 -0.05
C LEU A 55 -7.63 1.20 -0.08
N ASP A 56 -8.83 1.49 0.43
CA ASP A 56 -9.46 2.81 0.35
C ASP A 56 -9.67 3.46 1.72
N HIS A 57 -9.34 2.76 2.81
CA HIS A 57 -9.38 3.30 4.16
C HIS A 57 -8.02 3.24 4.84
N ALA A 58 -7.75 4.22 5.68
CA ALA A 58 -6.56 4.31 6.52
C ALA A 58 -6.90 4.89 7.89
N VAL A 59 -6.50 4.18 8.95
CA VAL A 59 -6.65 4.61 10.34
C VAL A 59 -5.30 4.48 11.03
N TYR A 60 -4.96 5.44 11.89
CA TYR A 60 -3.79 5.38 12.75
C TYR A 60 -4.23 5.56 14.20
N GLU A 61 -3.98 4.55 15.01
CA GLU A 61 -4.34 4.48 16.44
C GLU A 61 -3.27 3.65 17.15
N ASP A 62 -2.96 3.95 18.41
CA ASP A 62 -2.07 3.12 19.25
C ASP A 62 -0.76 2.69 18.56
N SER A 63 -0.11 3.63 17.87
CA SER A 63 1.12 3.39 17.10
C SER A 63 0.99 2.41 15.91
N LYS A 64 -0.23 2.12 15.47
CA LYS A 64 -0.55 1.16 14.41
C LYS A 64 -1.28 1.86 13.26
N LEU A 65 -0.67 1.84 12.08
CA LEU A 65 -1.34 2.18 10.82
C LEU A 65 -2.06 0.94 10.27
N THR A 66 -3.36 1.05 10.05
CA THR A 66 -4.18 0.03 9.40
C THR A 66 -4.74 0.57 8.10
N LEU A 67 -4.31 -0.02 6.99
CA LEU A 67 -4.85 0.23 5.65
C LEU A 67 -5.78 -0.93 5.30
N TYR A 68 -7.01 -0.66 4.87
CA TYR A 68 -7.97 -1.74 4.65
C TYR A 68 -9.00 -1.45 3.58
N LYS A 69 -9.66 -2.51 3.12
CA LYS A 69 -10.84 -2.50 2.25
C LYS A 69 -12.00 -3.19 2.96
N LYS A 70 -13.15 -2.54 3.00
CA LYS A 70 -14.42 -3.14 3.46
C LYS A 70 -15.21 -3.72 2.28
N GLU A 71 -15.89 -4.83 2.52
CA GLU A 71 -16.95 -5.39 1.68
C GLU A 71 -18.20 -5.59 2.54
N GLY A 72 -19.17 -4.70 2.39
CA GLY A 72 -20.29 -4.58 3.33
C GLY A 72 -19.78 -4.23 4.74
N ARG A 73 -20.06 -5.09 5.73
CA ARG A 73 -19.65 -4.91 7.13
C ARG A 73 -18.29 -5.54 7.46
N HIS A 74 -17.71 -6.32 6.56
CA HIS A 74 -16.50 -7.09 6.82
C HIS A 74 -15.28 -6.41 6.23
N ILE A 75 -14.15 -6.48 6.94
CA ILE A 75 -12.85 -6.15 6.37
C ILE A 75 -12.44 -7.31 5.47
N ARG A 76 -12.32 -7.04 4.17
CA ARG A 76 -11.90 -8.04 3.18
C ARG A 76 -10.38 -8.19 3.15
N PHE A 77 -9.68 -7.06 3.14
CA PHE A 77 -8.22 -6.98 3.13
C PHE A 77 -7.76 -5.93 4.13
N SER A 78 -6.67 -6.20 4.84
CA SER A 78 -5.98 -5.20 5.66
C SER A 78 -4.47 -5.40 5.66
N VAL A 79 -3.75 -4.30 5.76
CA VAL A 79 -2.32 -4.25 6.04
C VAL A 79 -2.15 -3.44 7.32
N ASN A 80 -1.51 -4.07 8.31
CA ASN A 80 -1.25 -3.50 9.61
C ASN A 80 0.24 -3.23 9.75
N ILE A 81 0.59 -2.05 10.24
CA ILE A 81 1.96 -1.59 10.39
C ILE A 81 2.08 -0.99 11.78
N ASN A 82 2.74 -1.71 12.68
CA ASN A 82 3.07 -1.17 13.99
C ASN A 82 4.37 -0.39 13.85
N LEU A 83 4.34 0.91 14.17
CA LEU A 83 5.49 1.79 14.14
C LEU A 83 6.08 1.85 15.56
N PHE A 84 7.40 1.66 15.66
CA PHE A 84 8.13 1.66 16.92
C PHE A 84 9.19 2.75 16.92
N GLY A 85 9.41 3.40 18.06
CA GLY A 85 10.52 4.32 18.27
C GLY A 85 10.24 5.31 19.38
N SER A 86 11.27 5.80 20.07
CA SER A 86 11.15 6.81 21.16
C SER A 86 10.32 8.03 20.75
N ASP A 87 10.41 8.39 19.48
CA ASP A 87 9.71 9.52 18.89
C ASP A 87 8.25 9.23 18.58
N VAL A 88 7.82 7.95 18.57
CA VAL A 88 6.44 7.48 18.30
C VAL A 88 5.58 7.50 19.58
N TRP A 89 6.22 7.46 20.76
CA TRP A 89 5.56 7.31 22.05
C TRP A 89 5.22 8.62 22.78
N GLN A 90 5.42 9.79 22.15
CA GLN A 90 5.18 11.09 22.78
C GLN A 90 4.07 11.88 22.08
N GLU A 91 2.86 11.80 22.64
CA GLU A 91 1.65 12.64 22.41
C GLU A 91 1.13 12.82 20.97
N ASP A 92 -0.19 12.95 20.91
CA ASP A 92 -1.21 12.96 19.85
C ASP A 92 -0.95 13.66 18.49
N GLN A 93 0.27 14.08 18.14
CA GLN A 93 0.65 14.58 16.80
C GLN A 93 1.78 13.81 16.10
N VAL A 94 2.14 12.63 16.61
CA VAL A 94 3.45 12.04 16.36
C VAL A 94 3.84 11.75 14.91
N ILE A 95 2.88 11.38 14.05
CA ILE A 95 3.22 10.88 12.71
C ILE A 95 3.33 11.98 11.65
N ALA A 96 2.79 13.18 11.89
CA ALA A 96 2.81 14.23 10.86
C ALA A 96 4.25 14.60 10.48
N ASN A 97 4.49 14.75 9.18
CA ASN A 97 5.81 15.01 8.60
C ASN A 97 6.88 13.93 8.89
N LYS A 98 6.52 12.76 9.42
CA LYS A 98 7.47 11.68 9.67
C LYS A 98 7.68 10.82 8.43
N THR A 99 8.90 10.30 8.32
CA THR A 99 9.26 9.28 7.33
C THR A 99 9.83 8.07 8.05
N PHE A 100 9.31 6.89 7.74
CA PHE A 100 9.78 5.61 8.22
C PHE A 100 10.35 4.82 7.05
N VAL A 101 11.57 4.33 7.21
CA VAL A 101 12.24 3.49 6.22
C VAL A 101 12.70 2.22 6.91
N VAL A 102 12.34 1.07 6.32
CA VAL A 102 12.82 -0.26 6.71
C VAL A 102 13.49 -0.87 5.49
N ARG A 103 14.78 -1.19 5.59
CA ARG A 103 15.55 -1.86 4.55
C ARG A 103 15.74 -3.33 4.91
N LEU A 104 15.91 -4.18 3.89
CA LEU A 104 16.17 -5.61 4.09
C LEU A 104 17.46 -5.89 4.90
N THR A 105 18.39 -4.94 4.89
CA THR A 105 19.69 -5.03 5.57
C THR A 105 19.67 -4.54 7.01
N ASP A 106 18.55 -3.95 7.46
CA ASP A 106 18.49 -3.35 8.80
C ASP A 106 18.51 -4.43 9.88
N LYS A 107 19.44 -4.30 10.84
CA LYS A 107 19.60 -5.25 11.96
C LYS A 107 18.57 -5.03 13.08
N LYS A 108 18.03 -3.82 13.18
CA LYS A 108 16.94 -3.43 14.06
C LYS A 108 15.90 -2.70 13.21
N THR A 109 14.63 -3.03 13.36
CA THR A 109 13.54 -2.43 12.59
C THR A 109 12.79 -1.40 13.44
N VAL A 110 12.38 -0.30 12.81
CA VAL A 110 11.49 0.73 13.39
C VAL A 110 10.01 0.40 13.18
N ALA A 111 9.70 -0.78 12.63
CA ALA A 111 8.33 -1.22 12.42
C ALA A 111 8.21 -2.75 12.41
N SER A 112 7.01 -3.25 12.68
CA SER A 112 6.57 -4.57 12.24
C SER A 112 5.41 -4.41 11.28
N SER A 113 5.24 -5.35 10.36
CA SER A 113 4.09 -5.30 9.46
C SER A 113 3.53 -6.67 9.19
N GLY A 114 2.22 -6.73 9.08
CA GLY A 114 1.51 -7.91 8.65
C GLY A 114 0.36 -7.54 7.73
N PHE A 115 -0.17 -8.54 7.05
CA PHE A 115 -1.41 -8.38 6.30
C PHE A 115 -2.38 -9.48 6.69
N PHE A 116 -3.66 -9.14 6.66
CA PHE A 116 -4.77 -10.04 6.91
C PHE A 116 -5.76 -9.95 5.76
N PHE A 117 -6.36 -11.07 5.42
CA PHE A 117 -7.41 -11.16 4.42
C PHE A 117 -8.47 -12.14 4.89
N THR A 118 -9.72 -11.84 4.58
CA THR A 118 -10.85 -12.71 4.85
C THR A 118 -11.13 -13.51 3.58
N ASN A 119 -11.15 -14.83 3.67
CA ASN A 119 -11.50 -15.72 2.57
C ASN A 119 -13.00 -15.65 2.25
N LYS A 120 -13.42 -16.31 1.16
CA LYS A 120 -14.85 -16.39 0.78
C LYS A 120 -15.70 -17.14 1.81
N ASP A 121 -15.08 -18.05 2.56
CA ASP A 121 -15.69 -18.81 3.66
C ASP A 121 -15.66 -18.04 5.00
N HIS A 122 -15.33 -16.75 4.98
CA HIS A 122 -15.17 -15.89 6.15
C HIS A 122 -14.04 -16.27 7.11
N THR A 123 -13.16 -17.20 6.73
CA THR A 123 -11.94 -17.47 7.52
C THR A 123 -10.93 -16.34 7.36
N ALA A 124 -10.48 -15.78 8.48
CA ALA A 124 -9.42 -14.78 8.50
C ALA A 124 -8.07 -15.48 8.40
N ASN A 125 -7.25 -15.05 7.44
CA ASN A 125 -5.88 -15.50 7.25
C ASN A 125 -4.96 -14.30 7.29
N GLY A 126 -3.72 -14.51 7.72
CA GLY A 126 -2.76 -13.43 7.75
C GLY A 126 -1.37 -13.89 8.08
N HIS A 127 -0.41 -13.01 7.80
CA HIS A 127 0.98 -13.21 8.13
C HIS A 127 1.52 -11.95 8.78
N SER A 128 2.32 -12.12 9.83
CA SER A 128 3.03 -11.03 10.50
C SER A 128 4.53 -11.18 10.29
N TYR A 129 5.19 -10.07 9.98
CA TYR A 129 6.60 -10.01 9.66
C TYR A 129 7.28 -8.96 10.56
N PHE A 130 8.22 -9.42 11.37
CA PHE A 130 9.12 -8.57 12.15
C PHE A 130 10.44 -8.28 11.43
N LYS A 131 10.72 -9.01 10.35
CA LYS A 131 11.96 -8.88 9.56
C LYS A 131 11.73 -9.33 8.11
N GLY A 132 12.66 -8.98 7.23
CA GLY A 132 12.67 -9.42 5.84
C GLY A 132 11.67 -8.70 4.92
N PHE A 133 10.89 -7.77 5.44
CA PHE A 133 10.11 -6.83 4.63
C PHE A 133 10.93 -5.56 4.38
N SER A 134 10.55 -4.80 3.35
CA SER A 134 11.11 -3.47 3.10
C SER A 134 9.98 -2.47 2.96
N MET A 135 10.17 -1.27 3.48
CA MET A 135 9.12 -0.25 3.55
C MET A 135 9.70 1.16 3.42
N LYS A 136 8.98 2.02 2.71
CA LYS A 136 9.07 3.47 2.82
C LYS A 136 7.68 4.01 3.06
N LEU A 137 7.50 4.68 4.19
CA LEU A 137 6.24 5.26 4.63
C LEU A 137 6.50 6.73 4.95
N VAL A 138 5.74 7.62 4.31
CA VAL A 138 5.88 9.06 4.47
C VAL A 138 4.52 9.64 4.84
N PHE A 139 4.47 10.37 5.93
CA PHE A 139 3.33 11.17 6.32
C PHE A 139 3.61 12.63 5.99
N GLY A 140 2.61 13.30 5.44
CA GLY A 140 2.64 14.73 5.21
C GLY A 140 2.21 15.52 6.43
N LYS A 141 1.94 16.80 6.21
CA LYS A 141 1.47 17.74 7.23
C LYS A 141 0.03 17.43 7.62
N ASP A 142 -0.26 17.50 8.93
CA ASP A 142 -1.64 17.50 9.40
C ASP A 142 -2.36 18.78 8.96
N THR A 143 -3.50 18.61 8.29
CA THR A 143 -4.40 19.69 7.93
C THR A 143 -5.82 19.30 8.35
N ASN A 144 -6.32 19.93 9.41
CA ASN A 144 -7.66 19.71 9.95
C ASN A 144 -7.95 18.24 10.31
N GLY A 145 -7.01 17.55 10.97
CA GLY A 145 -7.19 16.17 11.40
C GLY A 145 -7.09 15.14 10.27
N LYS A 146 -6.61 15.57 9.10
CA LYS A 146 -6.31 14.71 7.96
C LYS A 146 -4.82 14.74 7.70
N ILE A 147 -4.20 13.57 7.76
CA ILE A 147 -2.76 13.41 7.50
C ILE A 147 -2.63 12.62 6.20
N PRO A 148 -2.23 13.25 5.08
CA PRO A 148 -1.94 12.53 3.86
C PRO A 148 -0.71 11.66 4.07
N GLY A 149 -0.74 10.45 3.54
CA GLY A 149 0.34 9.49 3.63
C GLY A 149 0.65 8.87 2.28
N LYS A 150 1.88 8.38 2.14
CA LYS A 150 2.33 7.57 1.02
C LYS A 150 3.08 6.37 1.54
N ILE A 151 2.83 5.21 0.95
CA ILE A 151 3.47 3.97 1.34
C ILE A 151 3.99 3.23 0.12
N TYR A 152 5.10 2.55 0.31
CA TYR A 152 5.51 1.41 -0.47
C TYR A 152 6.06 0.35 0.49
N ILE A 153 5.53 -0.87 0.46
CA ILE A 153 5.99 -1.99 1.29
C ILE A 153 5.98 -3.29 0.49
N THR A 154 6.99 -4.12 0.73
CA THR A 154 7.17 -5.45 0.12
C THR A 154 7.32 -6.50 1.21
N PHE A 155 6.65 -7.63 1.08
CA PHE A 155 6.68 -8.72 2.06
C PHE A 155 7.53 -9.91 1.58
N PRO A 156 8.16 -10.67 2.51
CA PRO A 156 9.03 -11.80 2.20
C PRO A 156 8.24 -13.11 1.94
N ASP A 157 7.12 -13.04 1.23
CA ASP A 157 6.35 -14.23 0.87
C ASP A 157 6.64 -14.70 -0.57
N LYS A 158 6.33 -15.97 -0.86
CA LYS A 158 6.58 -16.59 -2.17
C LYS A 158 5.79 -15.94 -3.31
N LYS A 159 4.66 -15.29 -3.01
CA LYS A 159 3.78 -14.61 -3.97
C LYS A 159 4.17 -13.15 -4.19
N LYS A 160 5.27 -12.70 -3.58
CA LYS A 160 5.85 -11.36 -3.75
C LYS A 160 4.85 -10.26 -3.43
N SER A 161 4.23 -10.35 -2.25
CA SER A 161 3.22 -9.37 -1.87
C SER A 161 3.83 -7.99 -1.71
N PHE A 162 3.09 -6.97 -2.15
CA PHE A 162 3.44 -5.57 -1.99
C PHE A 162 2.19 -4.70 -1.98
N ILE A 163 2.28 -3.52 -1.39
CA ILE A 163 1.33 -2.43 -1.63
C ILE A 163 2.08 -1.13 -1.86
N ALA A 164 1.51 -0.26 -2.68
CA ALA A 164 2.03 1.05 -2.97
C ALA A 164 0.91 2.05 -3.23
N GLY A 165 1.09 3.29 -2.79
CA GLY A 165 0.18 4.38 -3.13
C GLY A 165 0.06 5.43 -2.04
N SER A 166 -0.96 6.26 -2.17
CA SER A 166 -1.29 7.38 -1.31
C SER A 166 -2.59 7.09 -0.55
N PHE A 167 -2.67 7.55 0.69
CA PHE A 167 -3.82 7.41 1.56
C PHE A 167 -4.01 8.67 2.43
N ILE A 168 -5.13 8.78 3.13
CA ILE A 168 -5.38 9.84 4.10
C ILE A 168 -5.77 9.18 5.41
N VAL A 169 -4.97 9.42 6.45
CA VAL A 169 -5.37 9.06 7.82
C VAL A 169 -6.39 10.09 8.28
N GLN A 170 -7.54 9.62 8.74
CA GLN A 170 -8.50 10.43 9.46
C GLN A 170 -8.23 10.28 10.95
N ARG A 171 -8.00 11.40 11.64
CA ARG A 171 -7.90 11.43 13.09
C ARG A 171 -9.32 11.53 13.64
N GLU A 172 -9.90 10.40 14.05
CA GLU A 172 -11.08 10.45 14.90
C GLU A 172 -10.61 10.85 16.31
N TYR A 173 -10.80 12.11 16.68
CA TYR A 173 -10.66 12.51 18.08
C TYR A 173 -11.77 11.81 18.86
N ILE A 174 -11.44 10.75 19.59
CA ILE A 174 -12.29 10.28 20.67
C ILE A 174 -12.15 11.32 21.78
N THR A 175 -13.06 12.32 21.80
CA THR A 175 -13.16 13.23 22.92
C THR A 175 -13.60 12.40 24.12
N TYR A 176 -12.65 11.96 24.95
CA TYR A 176 -12.99 11.49 26.29
C TYR A 176 -13.54 12.70 27.04
N SER A 177 -14.88 12.81 27.09
CA SER A 177 -15.55 13.62 28.08
C SER A 177 -15.16 13.03 29.43
N ILE A 178 -14.15 13.63 30.06
CA ILE A 178 -13.91 13.46 31.50
C ILE A 178 -15.15 14.08 32.13
N LYS A 179 -16.18 13.26 32.35
CA LYS A 179 -17.27 13.64 33.25
C LYS A 179 -16.63 13.82 34.60
N ASP A 180 -16.66 15.07 35.07
CA ASP A 180 -16.32 15.47 36.42
C ASP A 180 -16.79 14.43 37.43
N LYS A 181 -15.84 13.73 38.05
CA LYS A 181 -16.09 13.06 39.32
C LYS A 181 -16.23 14.18 40.36
N LYS A 182 -17.47 14.58 40.62
CA LYS A 182 -17.84 15.24 41.87
C LYS A 182 -17.61 14.31 43.05
#